data_AF-A0A1E4LEV4-F1
#
_entry.id   AF-A0A1E4LEV4-F1
#
_cell.length_a   1.000
_cell.length_b   1.000
_cell.length_c   1.000
_cell.angle_alpha   90.00
_cell.angle_beta   90.00
_cell.angle_gamma   90.00
#
_symmetry.space_group_name_H-M   'P 1'
#
loop_
_entity.id
_entity.type
_entity.pdbx_description
1 polymer ?
#
loop_
_entity_poly.entity_id
_entity_poly.type
_entity_poly.pdbx_seq_one_letter_code
_entity_poly.pdbx_strand_id
1 'polypeptide(L)'
;MLTIALLCTAQTPVQIQAPRIATAAGITAGLTTIPDFERRYRRGHVTMGGHSNGAREWYDPSLGIFIYADGFNYSNKGEIFDGFQIDWRPSSEVEKNIPKIHLKRSDYGLLATLKKGMSRKEVEKALGIKLATSSIHRKGLIRYSQNPVNKDNSRYTDWTLDLVFGPKGLAQFTIDCD
;
A
#
# COMPACT_ATOMS: atom_id res chain seq x y z
N MET A 1 -30.35 48.40 11.12
CA MET A 1 -29.55 47.56 10.21
C MET A 1 -28.96 46.42 11.02
N LEU A 2 -29.36 45.18 10.76
CA LEU A 2 -28.94 43.99 11.50
C LEU A 2 -27.96 43.20 10.63
N THR A 3 -26.68 43.15 11.03
CA THR A 3 -25.66 42.38 10.33
C THR A 3 -25.68 40.94 10.83
N ILE A 4 -26.14 40.00 10.00
CA ILE A 4 -26.02 38.57 10.27
C ILE A 4 -24.61 38.16 9.86
N ALA A 5 -23.74 37.92 10.85
CA ALA A 5 -22.44 37.29 10.62
C ALA A 5 -22.67 35.78 10.39
N LEU A 6 -22.46 35.32 9.16
CA LEU A 6 -22.32 33.89 8.88
C LEU A 6 -21.05 33.38 9.58
N LEU A 7 -21.23 32.62 10.66
CA LEU A 7 -20.17 31.77 11.20
C LEU A 7 -19.90 30.65 10.19
N CYS A 8 -18.89 30.85 9.34
CA CYS A 8 -18.19 29.74 8.68
C CYS A 8 -17.55 28.89 9.77
N THR A 9 -18.23 27.84 10.23
CA THR A 9 -17.59 26.80 11.03
C THR A 9 -16.57 26.11 10.13
N ALA A 10 -15.29 26.41 10.33
CA ALA A 10 -14.22 25.59 9.76
C ALA A 10 -14.44 24.16 10.27
N GLN A 11 -14.85 23.26 9.37
CA GLN A 11 -14.88 21.84 9.68
C GLN A 11 -13.46 21.44 10.08
N THR A 12 -13.28 21.08 11.35
CA THR A 12 -12.04 20.47 11.83
C THR A 12 -11.69 19.33 10.87
N PRO A 13 -10.46 19.28 10.31
CA PRO A 13 -10.08 18.23 9.39
C PRO A 13 -10.28 16.88 10.10
N VAL A 14 -11.15 16.05 9.54
CA VAL A 14 -11.37 14.69 10.04
C VAL A 14 -10.02 13.97 9.94
N GLN A 15 -9.42 13.65 11.07
CA GLN A 15 -8.19 12.87 11.09
C GLN A 15 -8.55 11.42 10.76
N ILE A 16 -8.46 11.07 9.47
CA ILE A 16 -8.65 9.70 9.00
C ILE A 16 -7.46 8.88 9.55
N GLN A 17 -7.75 7.99 10.51
CA GLN A 17 -6.78 6.99 10.94
C GLN A 17 -6.87 5.82 9.97
N ALA A 18 -5.83 5.64 9.14
CA ALA A 18 -5.73 4.48 8.29
C ALA A 18 -5.54 3.21 9.15
N PRO A 19 -6.17 2.08 8.77
CA PRO A 19 -6.00 0.82 9.47
C PRO A 19 -4.57 0.33 9.33
N ARG A 20 -4.12 -0.55 10.24
CA ARG A 20 -2.78 -1.15 10.17
C ARG A 20 -2.50 -1.84 8.83
N ILE A 21 -3.53 -2.39 8.19
CA ILE A 21 -3.40 -3.05 6.88
C ILE A 21 -3.05 -2.09 5.74
N ALA A 22 -3.34 -0.81 5.89
CA ALA A 22 -3.07 0.20 4.87
C ALA A 22 -1.59 0.59 4.81
N THR A 23 -0.77 0.09 5.75
CA THR A 23 0.61 0.55 5.94
C THR A 23 1.62 -0.59 5.77
N ALA A 24 2.54 -0.44 4.82
CA ALA A 24 3.75 -1.26 4.73
C ALA A 24 4.88 -0.47 4.06
N ALA A 25 6.12 -0.83 4.39
CA ALA A 25 7.32 -0.17 3.86
C ALA A 25 7.32 1.37 3.99
N GLY A 26 6.68 1.92 5.02
CA GLY A 26 6.58 3.37 5.24
C GLY A 26 5.58 4.09 4.35
N ILE A 27 4.87 3.34 3.51
CA ILE A 27 3.77 3.80 2.67
C ILE A 27 2.47 3.51 3.41
N THR A 28 1.60 4.52 3.51
CA THR A 28 0.20 4.36 3.89
C THR A 28 -0.67 4.69 2.68
N ALA A 29 -1.36 3.69 2.14
CA ALA A 29 -2.21 3.86 0.94
C ALA A 29 -3.27 4.94 1.17
N GLY A 30 -3.50 5.80 0.18
CA GLY A 30 -4.39 6.95 0.27
C GLY A 30 -3.86 8.15 1.07
N LEU A 31 -2.75 8.02 1.81
CA LEU A 31 -2.21 9.09 2.67
C LEU A 31 -0.78 9.51 2.34
N THR A 32 0.07 8.58 1.93
CA THR A 32 1.47 8.86 1.56
C THR A 32 1.54 9.22 0.09
N THR A 33 2.33 10.24 -0.25
CA THR A 33 2.58 10.62 -1.65
C THR A 33 3.89 9.99 -2.15
N ILE A 34 3.98 9.76 -3.47
CA ILE A 34 5.23 9.35 -4.12
C ILE A 34 6.36 10.33 -3.78
N PRO A 35 6.19 11.67 -3.93
CA PRO A 35 7.24 12.62 -3.55
C PRO A 35 7.65 12.55 -2.08
N ASP A 36 6.73 12.31 -1.14
CA ASP A 36 7.05 12.20 0.29
C ASP A 36 7.96 10.99 0.56
N PHE A 37 7.65 9.86 -0.08
CA PHE A 37 8.46 8.65 0.02
C PHE A 37 9.83 8.82 -0.64
N GLU A 38 9.87 9.41 -1.83
CA GLU A 38 11.11 9.66 -2.56
C GLU A 38 12.04 10.64 -1.82
N ARG A 39 11.50 11.65 -1.14
CA ARG A 39 12.28 12.55 -0.27
C ARG A 39 12.87 11.83 0.94
N ARG A 40 12.21 10.80 1.46
CA ARG A 40 12.68 10.05 2.62
C ARG A 40 13.79 9.06 2.26
N TYR A 41 13.70 8.44 1.09
CA TYR A 41 14.58 7.34 0.69
C TYR A 41 15.39 7.67 -0.55
N ARG A 42 14.73 7.65 -1.70
CA ARG A 42 15.32 7.93 -3.00
C ARG A 42 14.22 7.99 -4.05
N ARG A 43 14.44 8.75 -5.12
CA ARG A 43 13.64 8.66 -6.34
C ARG A 43 13.56 7.21 -6.82
N GLY A 44 12.36 6.75 -7.13
CA GLY A 44 12.08 5.40 -7.65
C GLY A 44 12.52 5.24 -9.10
N HIS A 45 12.71 4.00 -9.53
CA HIS A 45 12.80 3.72 -10.95
C HIS A 45 11.41 3.89 -11.57
N VAL A 46 11.32 4.70 -12.63
CA VAL A 46 10.06 4.93 -13.34
C VAL A 46 9.87 3.79 -14.33
N THR A 47 8.76 3.07 -14.20
CA THR A 47 8.35 2.04 -15.16
C THR A 47 7.10 2.51 -15.90
N MET A 48 6.98 2.14 -17.18
CA MET A 48 5.82 2.47 -17.99
C MET A 48 4.61 1.66 -17.52
N GLY A 49 3.86 2.23 -16.57
CA GLY A 49 2.53 1.75 -16.19
C GLY A 49 1.44 2.29 -17.12
N GLY A 50 0.18 1.91 -16.89
CA GLY A 50 -0.98 2.39 -17.65
C GLY A 50 -1.34 3.87 -17.42
N HIS A 51 -0.57 4.62 -16.63
CA HIS A 51 -0.86 5.98 -16.18
C HIS A 51 0.25 6.97 -16.54
N SER A 52 -0.11 8.26 -16.66
CA SER A 52 0.71 9.32 -17.29
C SER A 52 2.09 9.56 -16.67
N ASN A 53 2.32 9.16 -15.42
CA ASN A 53 3.59 9.32 -14.73
C ASN A 53 4.28 8.00 -14.36
N GLY A 54 3.68 6.87 -14.77
CA GLY A 54 4.18 5.52 -14.55
C GLY A 54 4.23 5.11 -13.08
N ALA A 55 4.40 3.80 -12.85
CA ALA A 55 4.63 3.29 -11.51
C ALA A 55 6.08 3.56 -11.06
N ARG A 56 6.35 3.30 -9.78
CA ARG A 56 7.67 3.43 -9.17
C ARG A 56 8.11 2.11 -8.57
N GLU A 57 9.40 1.84 -8.73
CA GLU A 57 10.02 0.64 -8.22
C GLU A 57 11.20 0.95 -7.29
N TRP A 58 11.32 0.17 -6.22
CA TRP A 58 12.45 0.19 -5.29
C TRP A 58 12.79 -1.21 -4.81
N TYR A 59 14.01 -1.36 -4.29
CA TYR A 59 14.45 -2.61 -3.67
C TYR A 59 15.15 -2.36 -2.34
N ASP A 60 14.72 -3.05 -1.27
CA ASP A 60 15.46 -3.12 -0.02
C ASP A 60 16.23 -4.46 0.04
N PRO A 61 17.56 -4.45 -0.21
CA PRO A 61 18.36 -5.67 -0.19
C PRO A 61 18.50 -6.29 1.20
N SER A 62 18.35 -5.50 2.27
CA SER A 62 18.49 -6.00 3.64
C SER A 62 17.30 -6.88 4.05
N LEU A 63 16.14 -6.64 3.44
CA LEU A 63 14.92 -7.41 3.67
C LEU A 63 14.58 -8.34 2.49
N GLY A 64 15.29 -8.21 1.37
CA GLY A 64 14.96 -8.91 0.13
C GLY A 64 13.58 -8.53 -0.40
N ILE A 65 13.19 -7.26 -0.23
CA ILE A 65 11.86 -6.76 -0.58
C ILE A 65 11.95 -5.86 -1.80
N PHE A 66 11.15 -6.17 -2.81
CA PHE A 66 10.87 -5.33 -3.96
C PHE A 66 9.52 -4.63 -3.76
N ILE A 67 9.50 -3.32 -3.99
CA ILE A 67 8.32 -2.47 -3.88
C ILE A 67 7.98 -1.99 -5.28
N TYR A 68 6.76 -2.28 -5.73
CA TYR A 68 6.15 -1.67 -6.90
C TYR A 68 4.97 -0.85 -6.43
N ALA A 69 4.85 0.40 -6.85
CA ALA A 69 3.74 1.24 -6.41
C ALA A 69 3.25 2.13 -7.54
N ASP A 70 1.93 2.29 -7.62
CA ASP A 70 1.26 3.19 -8.54
C ASP A 70 0.51 4.27 -7.74
N GLY A 71 0.26 5.40 -8.39
CA GLY A 71 -0.36 6.53 -7.72
C GLY A 71 -1.03 7.48 -8.69
N PHE A 72 -1.93 8.28 -8.15
CA PHE A 72 -2.73 9.23 -8.91
C PHE A 72 -2.65 10.63 -8.32
N ASN A 73 -2.78 11.62 -9.20
CA ASN A 73 -2.73 13.02 -8.81
C ASN A 73 -4.11 13.54 -8.39
N TYR A 74 -4.47 13.30 -7.13
CA TYR A 74 -5.75 13.75 -6.55
C TYR A 74 -5.59 14.87 -5.50
N SER A 75 -4.37 15.37 -5.30
CA SER A 75 -4.12 16.37 -4.28
C SER A 75 -3.09 17.41 -4.71
N ASN A 76 -3.18 18.61 -4.14
CA ASN A 76 -2.17 19.66 -4.31
C ASN A 76 -0.79 19.26 -3.72
N LYS A 77 -0.68 18.10 -3.05
CA LYS A 77 0.56 17.58 -2.48
C LYS A 77 1.33 16.67 -3.46
N GLY A 78 0.75 16.40 -4.64
CA GLY A 78 1.29 15.49 -5.64
C GLY A 78 0.60 14.13 -5.62
N GLU A 79 1.22 13.17 -6.30
CA GLU A 79 0.68 11.83 -6.55
C GLU A 79 0.59 11.04 -5.25
N ILE A 80 -0.63 10.67 -4.87
CA ILE A 80 -0.91 9.81 -3.71
C ILE A 80 -0.79 8.36 -4.16
N PHE A 81 -0.19 7.50 -3.33
CA PHE A 81 -0.19 6.07 -3.56
C PHE A 81 -1.62 5.52 -3.50
N ASP A 82 -2.07 5.02 -4.64
CA ASP A 82 -3.34 4.34 -4.80
C ASP A 82 -3.22 2.89 -4.35
N GLY A 83 -2.12 2.26 -4.80
CA GLY A 83 -1.78 0.90 -4.44
C GLY A 83 -0.28 0.66 -4.45
N PHE A 84 0.14 -0.31 -3.65
CA PHE A 84 1.52 -0.78 -3.67
C PHE A 84 1.61 -2.28 -3.40
N GLN A 85 2.49 -2.91 -4.15
CA GLN A 85 2.83 -4.32 -4.13
C GLN A 85 4.18 -4.52 -3.45
N ILE A 86 4.23 -5.51 -2.57
CA ILE A 86 5.42 -5.98 -1.88
C ILE A 86 5.70 -7.42 -2.30
N ASP A 87 6.87 -7.63 -2.91
CA ASP A 87 7.37 -8.95 -3.28
C ASP A 87 8.66 -9.26 -2.53
N TRP A 88 8.85 -10.51 -2.11
CA TRP A 88 10.16 -10.94 -1.62
C TRP A 88 11.02 -11.53 -2.75
N ARG A 89 11.92 -10.72 -3.30
CA ARG A 89 12.82 -11.08 -4.42
C ARG A 89 14.29 -11.11 -3.99
N PRO A 90 15.05 -12.15 -4.34
CA PRO A 90 16.50 -12.13 -4.15
C PRO A 90 17.14 -11.07 -5.05
N SER A 91 18.27 -10.51 -4.60
CA SER A 91 18.92 -9.40 -5.32
C SER A 91 19.37 -9.76 -6.74
N SER A 92 19.59 -11.04 -7.03
CA SER A 92 19.91 -11.55 -8.37
C SER A 92 18.76 -11.43 -9.37
N GLU A 93 17.53 -11.30 -8.90
CA GLU A 93 16.32 -11.18 -9.73
C GLU A 93 15.88 -9.72 -9.94
N VAL A 94 16.60 -8.75 -9.34
CA VAL A 94 16.26 -7.33 -9.39
C VAL A 94 17.10 -6.65 -10.48
N GLU A 95 16.44 -5.92 -11.37
CA GLU A 95 17.12 -5.16 -12.42
C GLU A 95 18.08 -4.10 -11.83
N LYS A 96 19.21 -3.88 -12.52
CA LYS A 96 20.32 -3.05 -12.01
C LYS A 96 19.97 -1.57 -11.87
N ASN A 97 19.00 -1.09 -12.64
CA ASN A 97 18.44 0.26 -12.66
C ASN A 97 17.49 0.54 -11.48
N ILE A 98 16.98 -0.49 -10.80
CA ILE A 98 16.08 -0.31 -9.66
C ILE A 98 16.87 0.24 -8.46
N PRO A 99 16.46 1.38 -7.89
CA PRO A 99 17.16 2.00 -6.78
C PRO A 99 17.06 1.14 -5.51
N LYS A 100 18.22 0.94 -4.88
CA LYS A 100 18.31 0.32 -3.56
C LYS A 100 17.97 1.35 -2.48
N ILE A 101 17.09 0.97 -1.56
CA ILE A 101 16.71 1.75 -0.38
C ILE A 101 16.93 0.92 0.89
N HIS A 102 16.85 1.57 2.05
CA HIS A 102 16.88 0.89 3.35
C HIS A 102 15.76 1.44 4.21
N LEU A 103 14.77 0.60 4.50
CA LEU A 103 13.62 0.96 5.32
C LEU A 103 14.03 1.06 6.80
N LYS A 104 13.52 2.07 7.50
CA LYS A 104 13.72 2.17 8.95
C LYS A 104 12.69 1.31 9.67
N ARG A 105 12.96 0.99 10.94
CA ARG A 105 12.06 0.17 11.77
C ARG A 105 10.65 0.76 11.89
N SER A 106 10.53 2.09 11.90
CA SER A 106 9.25 2.82 11.89
C SER A 106 8.38 2.50 10.68
N ASP A 107 9.01 2.11 9.57
CA ASP A 107 8.37 1.94 8.28
C ASP A 107 7.90 0.50 8.05
N TYR A 108 8.10 -0.40 9.01
CA TYR A 108 7.78 -1.81 8.80
C TYR A 108 6.28 -2.04 8.66
N GLY A 109 5.43 -1.40 9.46
CA GLY A 109 3.97 -1.56 9.34
C GLY A 109 3.57 -3.05 9.29
N LEU A 110 2.84 -3.47 8.26
CA LEU A 110 2.53 -4.87 7.99
C LEU A 110 3.75 -5.79 7.80
N LEU A 111 4.90 -5.29 7.33
CA LEU A 111 6.14 -6.07 7.21
C LEU A 111 6.66 -6.57 8.57
N ALA A 112 6.31 -5.89 9.67
CA ALA A 112 6.63 -6.39 11.00
C ALA A 112 5.83 -7.66 11.36
N THR A 113 4.70 -7.85 10.69
CA THR A 113 3.72 -8.91 10.96
C THR A 113 3.82 -10.05 9.94
N LEU A 114 3.95 -9.72 8.65
CA LEU A 114 3.96 -10.67 7.54
C LEU A 114 5.38 -10.99 7.08
N LYS A 115 5.63 -12.28 6.79
CA LYS A 115 6.93 -12.75 6.31
C LYS A 115 6.75 -13.71 5.13
N LYS A 116 7.76 -13.75 4.26
CA LYS A 116 7.86 -14.73 3.19
C LYS A 116 7.68 -16.15 3.75
N GLY A 117 6.86 -16.93 3.09
CA GLY A 117 6.65 -18.34 3.40
C GLY A 117 5.65 -18.63 4.51
N MET A 118 5.05 -17.61 5.14
CA MET A 118 3.94 -17.83 6.07
C MET A 118 2.79 -18.59 5.39
N SER A 119 2.27 -19.61 6.04
CA SER A 119 1.04 -20.28 5.63
C SER A 119 -0.18 -19.37 5.81
N ARG A 120 -1.30 -19.69 5.16
CA ARG A 120 -2.56 -18.94 5.33
C ARG A 120 -2.95 -18.79 6.81
N LYS A 121 -2.83 -19.87 7.60
CA LYS A 121 -3.19 -19.85 9.03
C LYS A 121 -2.28 -18.94 9.83
N GLU A 122 -0.98 -18.89 9.52
CA GLU A 122 -0.04 -17.99 10.18
C GLU A 122 -0.34 -16.53 9.84
N VAL A 123 -0.68 -16.24 8.58
CA VAL A 123 -1.11 -14.91 8.16
C VAL A 123 -2.40 -14.49 8.87
N GLU A 124 -3.42 -15.35 8.89
CA GLU A 124 -4.69 -15.10 9.61
C GLU A 124 -4.44 -14.82 11.10
N LYS A 125 -3.59 -15.62 11.75
CA LYS A 125 -3.20 -15.42 13.14
C LYS A 125 -2.46 -14.10 13.36
N ALA A 126 -1.52 -13.77 12.48
CA ALA A 126 -0.70 -12.57 12.60
C ALA A 126 -1.51 -11.28 12.39
N LEU A 127 -2.49 -11.32 11.49
CA LEU A 127 -3.39 -10.21 11.20
C LEU A 127 -4.60 -10.14 12.15
N GLY A 128 -4.90 -11.22 12.89
CA GLY A 128 -6.08 -11.29 13.76
C GLY A 128 -7.41 -11.32 13.00
N ILE A 129 -7.38 -11.78 11.75
CA ILE A 129 -8.55 -11.84 10.85
C ILE A 129 -8.67 -13.23 10.23
N LYS A 130 -9.88 -13.60 9.84
CA LYS A 130 -10.12 -14.76 8.99
C LYS A 130 -10.19 -14.29 7.55
N LEU A 131 -9.35 -14.85 6.69
CA LEU A 131 -9.36 -14.49 5.28
C LEU A 131 -10.49 -15.24 4.57
N ALA A 132 -11.26 -14.54 3.74
CA ALA A 132 -12.21 -15.17 2.85
C ALA A 132 -11.48 -15.68 1.61
N THR A 133 -11.84 -16.86 1.11
CA THR A 133 -11.35 -17.33 -0.19
C THR A 133 -12.02 -16.45 -1.24
N SER A 134 -11.27 -15.64 -1.99
CA SER A 134 -11.87 -14.80 -3.02
C SER A 134 -12.42 -15.67 -4.15
N SER A 135 -13.54 -15.28 -4.74
CA SER A 135 -14.10 -15.90 -5.95
C SER A 135 -13.31 -15.54 -7.22
N ILE A 136 -12.29 -14.68 -7.12
CA ILE A 136 -11.46 -14.24 -8.24
C ILE A 136 -10.51 -15.38 -8.63
N HIS A 137 -10.64 -15.85 -9.87
CA HIS A 137 -9.98 -17.02 -10.46
C HIS A 137 -8.45 -16.89 -10.69
N ARG A 138 -7.69 -16.34 -9.74
CA ARG A 138 -6.23 -16.52 -9.69
C ARG A 138 -5.88 -17.51 -8.59
N LYS A 139 -5.34 -18.68 -8.99
CA LYS A 139 -4.88 -19.71 -8.04
C LYS A 139 -3.91 -19.06 -7.03
N GLY A 140 -4.25 -19.15 -5.74
CA GLY A 140 -3.40 -18.63 -4.65
C GLY A 140 -3.66 -17.18 -4.23
N LEU A 141 -4.56 -16.45 -4.89
CA LEU A 141 -4.95 -15.09 -4.49
C LEU A 141 -6.05 -15.14 -3.42
N ILE A 142 -5.80 -14.46 -2.30
CA ILE A 142 -6.75 -14.30 -1.19
C ILE A 142 -6.88 -12.80 -0.91
N ARG A 143 -8.12 -12.31 -0.89
CA ARG A 143 -8.43 -10.89 -0.66
C ARG A 143 -9.06 -10.69 0.71
N TYR A 144 -8.63 -9.66 1.40
CA TYR A 144 -9.32 -9.07 2.54
C TYR A 144 -9.72 -7.64 2.21
N SER A 145 -10.95 -7.26 2.52
CA SER A 145 -11.39 -5.86 2.47
C SER A 145 -12.00 -5.49 3.81
N GLN A 146 -11.65 -4.32 4.33
CA GLN A 146 -12.21 -3.81 5.58
C GLN A 146 -13.68 -3.37 5.39
N ASN A 147 -14.02 -2.87 4.21
CA ASN A 147 -15.37 -2.49 3.83
C ASN A 147 -15.77 -3.29 2.59
N PRO A 148 -16.50 -4.40 2.74
CA PRO A 148 -16.95 -5.18 1.60
C PRO A 148 -18.00 -4.36 0.81
N VAL A 149 -17.51 -3.58 -0.16
CA VAL A 149 -18.27 -2.92 -1.24
C VAL A 149 -19.24 -1.84 -0.75
N ASN A 150 -18.74 -0.60 -0.61
CA ASN A 150 -19.56 0.56 -0.95
C ASN A 150 -19.03 1.15 -2.26
N LYS A 151 -19.79 0.94 -3.35
CA LYS A 151 -19.53 1.49 -4.70
C LYS A 151 -19.78 3.00 -4.79
N ASP A 152 -19.46 3.75 -3.73
CA ASP A 152 -19.52 5.21 -3.77
C ASP A 152 -18.07 5.70 -3.83
N ASN A 153 -17.52 5.66 -5.05
CA ASN A 153 -16.12 5.90 -5.46
C ASN A 153 -15.61 7.35 -5.18
N SER A 154 -15.99 7.93 -4.05
CA SER A 154 -15.65 9.31 -3.69
C SER A 154 -14.87 9.43 -2.38
N ARG A 155 -14.58 8.31 -1.70
CA ARG A 155 -13.89 8.33 -0.41
C ARG A 155 -12.89 7.17 -0.31
N TYR A 156 -11.60 7.52 -0.31
CA TYR A 156 -10.42 6.70 0.04
C TYR A 156 -10.50 6.15 1.47
N THR A 157 -11.53 5.34 1.73
CA THR A 157 -11.81 4.74 3.04
C THR A 157 -11.82 3.22 2.97
N ASP A 158 -11.67 2.66 1.77
CA ASP A 158 -11.72 1.23 1.56
C ASP A 158 -10.31 0.74 1.23
N TRP A 159 -9.68 0.11 2.23
CA TRP A 159 -8.39 -0.54 2.04
C TRP A 159 -8.58 -2.02 1.78
N THR A 160 -7.93 -2.52 0.73
CA THR A 160 -7.85 -3.94 0.43
C THR A 160 -6.44 -4.46 0.67
N LEU A 161 -6.36 -5.71 1.12
CA LEU A 161 -5.12 -6.47 1.25
C LEU A 161 -5.26 -7.75 0.42
N ASP A 162 -4.52 -7.80 -0.66
CA ASP A 162 -4.40 -8.97 -1.53
C ASP A 162 -3.15 -9.76 -1.16
N LEU A 163 -3.32 -11.06 -0.94
CA LEU A 163 -2.28 -11.99 -0.50
C LEU A 163 -2.10 -13.06 -1.57
N VAL A 164 -0.87 -13.25 -2.04
CA VAL A 164 -0.55 -14.28 -3.03
C VAL A 164 0.26 -15.38 -2.37
N PHE A 165 -0.29 -16.59 -2.36
CA PHE A 165 0.36 -17.79 -1.82
C PHE A 165 0.92 -18.66 -2.95
N GLY A 166 2.22 -18.93 -2.89
CA GLY A 166 2.89 -19.92 -3.71
C GLY A 166 3.03 -21.28 -3.02
N PRO A 167 3.73 -22.25 -3.63
CA PRO A 167 3.94 -23.59 -3.05
C PRO A 167 4.64 -23.58 -1.68
N LYS A 168 5.40 -22.52 -1.38
CA LYS A 168 6.15 -22.35 -0.13
C LYS A 168 5.48 -21.42 0.88
N GLY A 169 4.21 -21.02 0.66
CA GLY A 169 3.49 -20.05 1.49
C GLY A 169 3.42 -18.67 0.86
N LEU A 170 3.21 -17.63 1.69
CA LEU A 170 3.06 -16.24 1.26
C LEU A 170 4.28 -15.79 0.43
N ALA A 171 4.03 -15.33 -0.78
CA ALA A 171 5.06 -14.92 -1.74
C ALA A 171 5.04 -13.42 -2.02
N GLN A 172 3.88 -12.80 -1.89
CA GLN A 172 3.62 -11.40 -2.21
C GLN A 172 2.38 -10.92 -1.46
N PHE A 173 2.31 -9.61 -1.21
CA PHE A 173 1.04 -8.96 -0.89
C PHE A 173 0.93 -7.58 -1.56
N THR A 174 -0.29 -7.16 -1.81
CA THR A 174 -0.64 -5.85 -2.39
C THR A 174 -1.65 -5.15 -1.49
N ILE A 175 -1.47 -3.85 -1.32
CA ILE A 175 -2.38 -3.00 -0.55
C ILE A 175 -2.87 -1.90 -1.48
N ASP A 176 -4.19 -1.82 -1.64
CA ASP A 176 -4.85 -0.81 -2.47
C ASP A 176 -5.82 0.01 -1.60
N CYS A 177 -6.05 1.26 -1.99
CA CYS A 177 -7.01 2.16 -1.37
C CYS A 177 -7.97 2.67 -2.44
N ASP A 178 -9.23 2.26 -2.34
CA ASP A 178 -10.34 2.73 -3.17
C ASP A 178 -11.15 3.83 -2.46
#